data_AF-A0A511YQU9-F1
#
_entry.id   AF-A0A511YQU9-F1
#
_cell.length_a   1.000
_cell.length_b   1.000
_cell.length_c   1.000
_cell.angle_alpha   90.00
_cell.angle_beta   90.00
_cell.angle_gamma   90.00
#
_symmetry.space_group_name_H-M   'P 1'
#
loop_
_entity.id
_entity.type
_entity.pdbx_description
1 polymer ?
#
loop_
_entity_poly.entity_id
_entity_poly.type
_entity_poly.pdbx_seq_one_letter_code
_entity_poly.pdbx_strand_id
1 'polypeptide(L)'
;MENDLHKKIKLHTAGATVRHASAFDHLETYRNDFELSKEFIDQWVLPLYMNIRNMHDRSWADYLIQHKEDITEDVTLALLGDFNWRTRTVGAYLSALKGYRHQVDLIGTHLLKSEVCYAGDLYAVVLAYYNEPETVAYLNRYLDYYLQKPELYFDQEAVLETIAYLDTVNSTSHLSRHLNQWNAMLESRGELSRIRNIQVAGIMEEQEGKGHAQKLLKSLNHIIVNPELNTKAVAEQIQFLTELKAFFD
;
A
#
# COMPACT_ATOMS: atom_id res chain seq x y z
N MET A 1 -2.72 6.13 -31.91
CA MET A 1 -2.61 4.75 -31.38
C MET A 1 -1.32 4.57 -30.58
N GLU A 2 -0.16 4.93 -31.12
CA GLU A 2 1.16 4.81 -30.45
C GLU A 2 1.27 5.61 -29.13
N ASN A 3 0.72 6.83 -29.10
CA ASN A 3 0.70 7.68 -27.90
C ASN A 3 -0.19 7.12 -26.77
N ASP A 4 -1.28 6.42 -27.10
CA ASP A 4 -2.16 5.78 -26.11
C ASP A 4 -1.50 4.54 -25.49
N LEU A 5 -0.77 3.76 -26.29
CA LEU A 5 0.01 2.63 -25.78
C LEU A 5 1.14 3.10 -24.86
N HIS A 6 1.88 4.14 -25.26
CA HIS A 6 2.96 4.70 -24.43
C HIS A 6 2.44 5.21 -23.08
N LYS A 7 1.29 5.91 -23.07
CA LYS A 7 0.64 6.35 -21.85
C LYS A 7 0.22 5.19 -20.95
N LYS A 8 -0.35 4.12 -21.52
CA LYS A 8 -0.74 2.91 -20.79
C LYS A 8 0.47 2.21 -20.16
N ILE A 9 1.58 2.13 -20.89
CA ILE A 9 2.84 1.57 -20.38
C ILE A 9 3.36 2.42 -19.21
N LYS A 10 3.41 3.75 -19.36
CA LYS A 10 3.86 4.66 -18.29
C LYS A 10 3.03 4.48 -17.01
N LEU A 11 1.70 4.41 -17.14
CA LEU A 11 0.80 4.16 -16.00
C LEU A 11 1.04 2.78 -15.36
N HIS A 12 1.22 1.74 -16.16
CA HIS A 12 1.49 0.40 -15.65
C HIS A 12 2.82 0.36 -14.87
N THR A 13 3.90 0.92 -15.43
CA THR A 13 5.22 0.99 -14.78
C THR A 13 5.19 1.79 -13.48
N ALA A 14 4.38 2.84 -13.42
CA ALA A 14 4.12 3.65 -12.24
C ALA A 14 3.31 2.92 -11.14
N GLY A 15 2.69 1.79 -11.45
CA GLY A 15 1.84 1.02 -10.53
C GLY A 15 0.35 1.35 -10.58
N ALA A 16 -0.10 2.19 -11.53
CA ALA A 16 -1.52 2.45 -11.77
C ALA A 16 -2.14 1.33 -12.64
N THR A 17 -2.04 0.11 -12.16
CA THR A 17 -2.49 -1.12 -12.86
C THR A 17 -4.00 -1.28 -12.81
N VAL A 18 -4.65 -0.75 -11.77
CA VAL A 18 -6.11 -0.71 -11.60
C VAL A 18 -6.57 0.75 -11.65
N ARG A 19 -7.57 1.02 -12.49
CA ARG A 19 -8.20 2.34 -12.61
C ARG A 19 -9.67 2.20 -12.27
N HIS A 20 -10.12 2.92 -11.25
CA HIS A 20 -11.49 2.89 -10.77
C HIS A 20 -11.96 4.31 -10.47
N ALA A 21 -13.27 4.54 -10.54
CA ALA A 21 -13.86 5.78 -10.03
C ALA A 21 -13.89 5.69 -8.51
N SER A 22 -13.22 6.63 -7.83
CA SER A 22 -13.11 6.63 -6.39
C SER A 22 -14.02 7.67 -5.77
N ALA A 23 -14.55 7.39 -4.58
CA ALA A 23 -15.23 8.42 -3.78
C ALA A 23 -14.29 9.58 -3.43
N PHE A 24 -12.97 9.37 -3.55
CA PHE A 24 -11.91 10.32 -3.23
C PHE A 24 -11.34 11.06 -4.46
N ASP A 25 -11.97 10.93 -5.63
CA ASP A 25 -11.51 11.61 -6.86
C ASP A 25 -11.50 13.14 -6.70
N HIS A 26 -12.41 13.68 -5.89
CA HIS A 26 -12.52 15.11 -5.57
C HIS A 26 -11.40 15.64 -4.66
N LEU A 27 -10.62 14.77 -4.01
CA LEU A 27 -9.51 15.21 -3.16
C LEU A 27 -8.35 15.70 -4.03
N GLU A 28 -7.95 16.95 -3.82
CA GLU A 28 -6.72 17.48 -4.39
C GLU A 28 -5.52 16.77 -3.78
N THR A 29 -4.55 16.43 -4.62
CA THR A 29 -3.32 15.78 -4.19
C THR A 29 -2.15 16.47 -4.85
N TYR A 30 -1.07 16.66 -4.09
CA TYR A 30 0.15 17.25 -4.63
C TYR A 30 0.72 16.37 -5.75
N ARG A 31 1.12 17.01 -6.84
CA ARG A 31 1.77 16.38 -7.99
C ARG A 31 2.86 17.31 -8.48
N ASN A 32 4.00 16.74 -8.84
CA ASN A 32 5.07 17.51 -9.46
C ASN A 32 4.59 18.04 -10.83
N ASP A 33 5.01 19.25 -11.17
CA ASP A 33 4.95 19.80 -12.52
C ASP A 33 6.23 19.52 -13.33
N PHE A 34 7.16 18.76 -12.74
CA PHE A 34 8.41 18.30 -13.34
C PHE A 34 8.58 16.78 -13.26
N GLU A 35 9.45 16.23 -14.10
CA GLU A 35 9.89 14.83 -14.02
C GLU A 35 11.15 14.74 -13.15
N LEU A 36 11.22 13.71 -12.30
CA LEU A 36 12.42 13.45 -11.49
C LEU A 36 13.57 13.02 -12.41
N SER A 37 14.76 13.58 -12.18
CA SER A 37 15.95 13.19 -12.93
C SER A 37 16.39 11.77 -12.58
N LYS A 38 17.14 11.14 -13.48
CA LYS A 38 17.70 9.80 -13.21
C LYS A 38 18.60 9.82 -11.98
N GLU A 39 19.41 10.86 -11.82
CA GLU A 39 20.33 11.02 -10.69
C GLU A 39 19.55 11.09 -9.36
N PHE A 40 18.41 11.80 -9.36
CA PHE A 40 17.53 11.87 -8.19
C PHE A 40 16.92 10.51 -7.85
N ILE A 41 16.46 9.76 -8.85
CA ILE A 41 15.91 8.40 -8.67
C ILE A 41 17.00 7.44 -8.19
N ASP A 42 18.20 7.51 -8.76
CA ASP A 42 19.33 6.66 -8.38
C ASP A 42 19.77 6.91 -6.94
N GLN A 43 19.74 8.17 -6.49
CA GLN A 43 20.10 8.55 -5.13
C GLN A 43 19.01 8.19 -4.12
N TRP A 44 17.76 8.54 -4.39
CA TRP A 44 16.72 8.44 -3.36
C TRP A 44 15.88 7.18 -3.46
N VAL A 45 15.66 6.65 -4.66
CA VAL A 45 14.67 5.59 -4.85
C VAL A 45 15.33 4.23 -4.90
N LEU A 46 16.29 4.04 -5.81
CA LEU A 46 16.89 2.72 -6.08
C LEU A 46 17.45 2.01 -4.85
N PRO A 47 18.16 2.67 -3.90
CA PRO A 47 18.71 1.99 -2.74
C PRO A 47 17.63 1.54 -1.75
N LEU A 48 16.46 2.19 -1.77
CA LEU A 48 15.49 2.16 -0.69
C LEU A 48 14.20 1.41 -1.03
N TYR A 49 13.63 1.59 -2.22
CA TYR A 49 12.21 1.26 -2.46
C TYR A 49 11.85 -0.22 -2.22
N MET A 50 12.79 -1.15 -2.41
CA MET A 50 12.62 -2.59 -2.12
C MET A 50 13.02 -2.97 -0.70
N ASN A 51 13.87 -2.16 -0.05
CA ASN A 51 14.51 -2.49 1.21
C ASN A 51 13.87 -1.81 2.40
N ILE A 52 13.16 -0.69 2.21
CA ILE A 52 12.61 0.16 3.29
C ILE A 52 11.56 -0.56 4.17
N ARG A 53 11.04 -1.69 3.68
CA ARG A 53 10.12 -2.62 4.39
C ARG A 53 10.84 -3.85 4.96
N ASN A 54 12.09 -4.06 4.60
CA ASN A 54 12.82 -5.27 4.93
C ASN A 54 13.26 -5.22 6.40
N MET A 55 12.65 -6.09 7.21
CA MET A 55 12.94 -6.19 8.65
C MET A 55 14.17 -7.08 8.94
N HIS A 56 14.60 -7.89 7.97
CA HIS A 56 15.73 -8.83 8.12
C HIS A 56 17.06 -8.22 7.68
N ASP A 57 17.03 -7.32 6.70
CA ASP A 57 18.19 -6.56 6.23
C ASP A 57 17.93 -5.07 6.45
N ARG A 58 18.65 -4.51 7.43
CA ARG A 58 18.58 -3.09 7.82
C ARG A 58 19.79 -2.29 7.33
N SER A 59 20.63 -2.85 6.45
CA SER A 59 21.82 -2.16 5.92
C SER A 59 21.49 -0.89 5.13
N TRP A 60 20.27 -0.80 4.57
CA TRP A 60 19.77 0.42 3.94
C TRP A 60 19.60 1.58 4.93
N ALA A 61 19.50 1.33 6.23
CA ALA A 61 19.44 2.37 7.25
C ALA A 61 20.77 3.13 7.35
N ASP A 62 21.90 2.44 7.17
CA ASP A 62 23.23 3.08 7.11
C ASP A 62 23.31 4.08 5.96
N TYR A 63 22.71 3.75 4.81
CA TYR A 63 22.60 4.66 3.68
C TYR A 63 21.82 5.93 4.06
N LEU A 64 20.69 5.79 4.76
CA LEU A 64 19.91 6.94 5.22
C LEU A 64 20.67 7.80 6.23
N ILE A 65 21.35 7.18 7.18
CA ILE A 65 22.14 7.88 8.19
C ILE A 65 23.27 8.68 7.53
N GLN A 66 23.93 8.12 6.52
CA GLN A 66 24.99 8.81 5.77
C GLN A 66 24.48 10.04 5.00
N HIS A 67 23.23 10.01 4.52
CA HIS A 67 22.64 11.08 3.71
C HIS A 67 21.65 11.95 4.48
N LYS A 68 21.60 11.85 5.81
CA LYS A 68 20.52 12.43 6.63
C LYS A 68 20.35 13.95 6.52
N GLU A 69 21.43 14.67 6.21
CA GLU A 69 21.44 16.12 6.02
C GLU A 69 20.85 16.51 4.65
N ASP A 70 20.96 15.63 3.67
CA ASP A 70 20.47 15.86 2.29
C ASP A 70 18.99 15.49 2.14
N ILE A 71 18.39 14.82 3.13
CA ILE A 71 16.96 14.53 3.16
C ILE A 71 16.23 15.78 3.64
N THR A 72 15.88 16.64 2.68
CA THR A 72 15.13 17.88 2.91
C THR A 72 13.64 17.68 2.67
N GLU A 73 12.85 18.65 3.11
CA GLU A 73 11.41 18.70 2.86
C GLU A 73 11.08 18.72 1.36
N ASP A 74 11.88 19.43 0.55
CA ASP A 74 11.75 19.46 -0.90
C ASP A 74 12.00 18.09 -1.54
N VAL A 75 12.97 17.34 -1.01
CA VAL A 75 13.25 15.97 -1.48
C VAL A 75 12.05 15.06 -1.22
N THR A 76 11.49 15.08 -0.02
CA THR A 76 10.35 14.22 0.32
C THR A 76 9.09 14.65 -0.41
N LEU A 77 8.88 15.96 -0.59
CA LEU A 77 7.77 16.50 -1.36
C LEU A 77 7.87 16.11 -2.84
N ALA A 78 9.05 16.22 -3.46
CA ALA A 78 9.28 15.79 -4.83
C ALA A 78 9.04 14.28 -5.01
N LEU A 79 9.40 13.45 -4.03
CA LEU A 79 9.13 12.01 -4.04
C LEU A 79 7.63 11.70 -3.94
N LEU A 80 6.89 12.42 -3.08
CA LEU A 80 5.44 12.24 -2.90
C LEU A 80 4.64 12.73 -4.13
N GLY A 81 5.09 13.83 -4.75
CA GLY A 81 4.43 14.39 -5.93
C GLY A 81 4.64 13.60 -7.22
N ASP A 82 5.61 12.68 -7.26
CA ASP A 82 5.80 11.81 -8.42
C ASP A 82 4.72 10.71 -8.45
N PHE A 83 4.12 10.48 -9.62
CA PHE A 83 3.06 9.49 -9.79
C PHE A 83 3.68 8.11 -10.01
N ASN A 84 4.31 7.55 -8.97
CA ASN A 84 4.94 6.24 -9.00
C ASN A 84 4.98 5.65 -7.58
N TRP A 85 4.57 4.40 -7.42
CA TRP A 85 4.54 3.78 -6.09
C TRP A 85 5.90 3.74 -5.39
N ARG A 86 7.00 3.60 -6.14
CA ARG A 86 8.35 3.48 -5.59
C ARG A 86 8.79 4.79 -4.94
N THR A 87 8.59 5.90 -5.66
CA THR A 87 8.98 7.23 -5.20
C THR A 87 8.11 7.66 -4.04
N ARG A 88 6.78 7.49 -4.14
CA ARG A 88 5.88 7.84 -3.04
C ARG A 88 6.09 7.00 -1.78
N THR A 89 6.42 5.71 -1.93
CA THR A 89 6.80 4.84 -0.80
C THR A 89 7.99 5.46 -0.05
N VAL A 90 9.08 5.77 -0.77
CA VAL A 90 10.28 6.35 -0.16
C VAL A 90 9.96 7.72 0.44
N GLY A 91 9.26 8.59 -0.30
CA GLY A 91 8.89 9.93 0.16
C GLY A 91 8.10 9.91 1.47
N ALA A 92 7.13 9.00 1.60
CA ALA A 92 6.34 8.87 2.83
C ALA A 92 7.18 8.45 4.04
N TYR A 93 8.09 7.48 3.86
CA TYR A 93 8.97 7.03 4.92
C TYR A 93 9.94 8.13 5.36
N LEU A 94 10.60 8.79 4.39
CA LEU A 94 11.57 9.85 4.67
C LEU A 94 10.90 11.06 5.34
N SER A 95 9.69 11.40 4.91
CA SER A 95 8.87 12.42 5.57
C SER A 95 8.62 12.09 7.05
N ALA A 96 8.24 10.85 7.34
CA ALA A 96 8.02 10.40 8.72
C ALA A 96 9.31 10.46 9.55
N LEU A 97 10.42 9.99 8.97
CA LEU A 97 11.74 9.96 9.61
C LEU A 97 12.24 11.36 9.98
N LYS A 98 12.12 12.32 9.06
CA LYS A 98 12.47 13.74 9.30
C LYS A 98 11.42 14.52 10.09
N GLY A 99 10.24 13.96 10.30
CA GLY A 99 9.16 14.61 11.04
C GLY A 99 8.47 15.76 10.28
N TYR A 100 8.40 15.70 8.95
CA TYR A 100 7.74 16.71 8.12
C TYR A 100 6.21 16.62 8.19
N ARG A 101 5.66 17.11 9.30
CA ARG A 101 4.24 16.95 9.67
C ARG A 101 3.24 17.51 8.67
N HIS A 102 3.59 18.57 7.93
CA HIS A 102 2.72 19.15 6.90
C HIS A 102 2.48 18.20 5.71
N GLN A 103 3.30 17.14 5.54
CA GLN A 103 3.11 16.13 4.49
C GLN A 103 2.19 14.99 4.92
N VAL A 104 1.78 14.92 6.19
CA VAL A 104 0.91 13.86 6.72
C VAL A 104 -0.44 13.83 5.99
N ASP A 105 -1.04 14.99 5.73
CA ASP A 105 -2.28 15.09 4.96
C ASP A 105 -2.11 14.67 3.50
N LEU A 106 -0.94 14.91 2.91
CA LEU A 106 -0.62 14.43 1.56
C LEU A 106 -0.57 12.91 1.52
N ILE A 107 0.09 12.29 2.51
CA ILE A 107 0.19 10.83 2.66
C ILE A 107 -1.19 10.21 2.91
N GLY A 108 -1.99 10.80 3.82
CA GLY A 108 -3.36 10.39 4.07
C GLY A 108 -4.24 10.47 2.82
N THR A 109 -4.09 11.54 2.04
CA THR A 109 -4.78 11.70 0.76
C THR A 109 -4.34 10.66 -0.27
N HIS A 110 -3.04 10.37 -0.38
CA HIS A 110 -2.54 9.31 -1.27
C HIS A 110 -3.09 7.93 -0.91
N LEU A 111 -3.18 7.62 0.40
CA LEU A 111 -3.83 6.40 0.88
C LEU A 111 -5.28 6.33 0.41
N LEU A 112 -6.08 7.37 0.67
CA LEU A 112 -7.48 7.40 0.27
C LEU A 112 -7.67 7.25 -1.23
N LYS A 113 -6.85 7.94 -2.05
CA LYS A 113 -6.98 7.86 -3.50
C LYS A 113 -6.53 6.52 -4.08
N SER A 114 -5.60 5.81 -3.42
CA SER A 114 -5.10 4.48 -3.83
C SER A 114 -4.73 4.41 -5.32
N GLU A 115 -4.03 5.41 -5.82
CA GLU A 115 -3.80 5.58 -7.26
C GLU A 115 -2.71 4.66 -7.83
N VAL A 116 -1.87 4.10 -6.96
CA VAL A 116 -0.73 3.25 -7.31
C VAL A 116 -0.65 2.06 -6.33
N CYS A 117 -0.20 0.91 -6.81
CA CYS A 117 -0.08 -0.32 -6.01
C CYS A 117 1.13 -0.29 -5.05
N TYR A 118 1.15 -1.18 -4.04
CA TYR A 118 2.30 -1.40 -3.13
C TYR A 118 2.72 -0.20 -2.28
N ALA A 119 1.89 0.83 -2.11
CA ALA A 119 2.24 1.98 -1.27
C ALA A 119 1.32 2.16 -0.06
N GLY A 120 0.09 1.60 -0.10
CA GLY A 120 -0.91 1.83 0.94
C GLY A 120 -0.54 1.21 2.28
N ASP A 121 0.14 0.06 2.27
CA ASP A 121 0.68 -0.59 3.47
C ASP A 121 1.61 0.34 4.26
N LEU A 122 2.54 0.99 3.57
CA LEU A 122 3.51 1.87 4.18
C LEU A 122 2.90 3.21 4.57
N TYR A 123 1.97 3.74 3.77
CA TYR A 123 1.20 4.91 4.21
C TYR A 123 0.46 4.61 5.52
N ALA A 124 -0.09 3.41 5.68
CA ALA A 124 -0.76 3.01 6.90
C ALA A 124 0.20 3.01 8.10
N VAL A 125 1.38 2.42 7.93
CA VAL A 125 2.46 2.42 8.94
C VAL A 125 2.88 3.85 9.30
N VAL A 126 3.08 4.74 8.33
CA VAL A 126 3.45 6.14 8.59
C VAL A 126 2.35 6.88 9.36
N LEU A 127 1.09 6.71 8.96
CA LEU A 127 -0.04 7.33 9.67
C LEU A 127 -0.17 6.80 11.12
N ALA A 128 0.05 5.50 11.31
CA ALA A 128 0.08 4.89 12.64
C ALA A 128 1.29 5.31 13.48
N TYR A 129 2.43 5.59 12.85
CA TYR A 129 3.61 6.12 13.53
C TYR A 129 3.33 7.49 14.15
N TYR A 130 2.60 8.37 13.46
CA TYR A 130 2.17 9.65 14.04
C TYR A 130 1.11 9.47 15.13
N ASN A 131 0.21 8.48 15.00
CA ASN A 131 -0.81 8.12 15.98
C ASN A 131 -1.66 9.32 16.47
N GLU A 132 -2.19 10.10 15.53
CA GLU A 132 -3.02 11.28 15.82
C GLU A 132 -4.47 11.01 15.40
N PRO A 133 -5.47 11.68 16.01
CA PRO A 133 -6.87 11.52 15.64
C PRO A 133 -7.12 11.63 14.13
N GLU A 134 -6.44 12.56 13.47
CA GLU A 134 -6.51 12.82 12.03
C GLU A 134 -5.92 11.66 11.22
N THR A 135 -4.76 11.11 11.64
CA THR A 135 -4.13 9.99 10.93
C THR A 135 -4.94 8.71 11.08
N VAL A 136 -5.49 8.46 12.25
CA VAL A 136 -6.44 7.37 12.51
C VAL A 136 -7.72 7.54 11.68
N ALA A 137 -8.19 8.78 11.46
CA ALA A 137 -9.34 9.06 10.62
C ALA A 137 -9.09 8.70 9.14
N TYR A 138 -7.89 8.92 8.60
CA TYR A 138 -7.55 8.49 7.23
C TYR A 138 -7.63 6.98 7.05
N LEU A 139 -7.05 6.20 7.97
CA LEU A 139 -7.10 4.72 7.97
C LEU A 139 -8.54 4.21 8.00
N ASN A 140 -9.34 4.82 8.87
CA ASN A 140 -10.74 4.49 9.05
C ASN A 140 -11.58 4.80 7.81
N ARG A 141 -11.42 5.99 7.21
CA ARG A 141 -12.09 6.39 5.97
C ARG A 141 -11.71 5.50 4.78
N TYR A 142 -10.45 5.08 4.71
CA TYR A 142 -9.99 4.12 3.72
C TYR A 142 -10.78 2.81 3.84
N LEU A 143 -10.84 2.22 5.03
CA LEU A 143 -11.52 0.95 5.26
C LEU A 143 -13.03 1.06 5.04
N ASP A 144 -13.65 2.14 5.52
CA ASP A 144 -15.08 2.42 5.34
C ASP A 144 -15.49 2.37 3.85
N TYR A 145 -14.59 2.76 2.94
CA TYR A 145 -14.83 2.70 1.49
C TYR A 145 -14.36 1.37 0.85
N TYR A 146 -13.09 1.01 1.03
CA TYR A 146 -12.46 -0.06 0.25
C TYR A 146 -12.82 -1.48 0.70
N LEU A 147 -13.35 -1.67 1.92
CA LEU A 147 -13.92 -2.96 2.31
C LEU A 147 -15.21 -3.28 1.55
N GLN A 148 -15.90 -2.26 1.02
CA GLN A 148 -17.08 -2.43 0.18
C GLN A 148 -16.75 -2.70 -1.30
N LYS A 149 -15.46 -2.85 -1.65
CA LYS A 149 -14.95 -3.01 -3.02
C LYS A 149 -14.18 -4.32 -3.15
N PRO A 150 -14.85 -5.48 -3.06
CA PRO A 150 -14.18 -6.80 -3.09
C PRO A 150 -13.38 -7.05 -4.37
N GLU A 151 -13.73 -6.38 -5.47
CA GLU A 151 -13.03 -6.41 -6.75
C GLU A 151 -11.68 -5.68 -6.75
N LEU A 152 -11.46 -4.75 -5.82
CA LEU A 152 -10.22 -4.00 -5.67
C LEU A 152 -9.31 -4.72 -4.66
N TYR A 153 -8.27 -5.38 -5.16
CA TYR A 153 -7.25 -6.06 -4.35
C TYR A 153 -6.14 -5.07 -4.00
N PHE A 154 -6.44 -4.13 -3.11
CA PHE A 154 -5.50 -3.13 -2.60
C PHE A 154 -4.98 -3.54 -1.21
N ASP A 155 -4.58 -2.56 -0.39
CA ASP A 155 -3.93 -2.76 0.90
C ASP A 155 -4.94 -2.85 2.07
N GLN A 156 -6.19 -3.30 1.83
CA GLN A 156 -7.23 -3.35 2.88
C GLN A 156 -6.81 -4.15 4.12
N GLU A 157 -6.15 -5.29 3.94
CA GLU A 157 -5.68 -6.12 5.04
C GLU A 157 -4.62 -5.40 5.88
N ALA A 158 -3.60 -4.83 5.23
CA ALA A 158 -2.54 -4.08 5.92
C ALA A 158 -3.08 -2.87 6.70
N VAL A 159 -4.06 -2.14 6.14
CA VAL A 159 -4.71 -1.02 6.83
C VAL A 159 -5.54 -1.52 8.03
N LEU A 160 -6.19 -2.68 7.90
CA LEU A 160 -6.96 -3.30 8.98
C LEU A 160 -6.04 -3.79 10.13
N GLU A 161 -4.92 -4.42 9.81
CA GLU A 161 -3.88 -4.80 10.78
C GLU A 161 -3.30 -3.58 11.49
N THR A 162 -3.13 -2.47 10.76
CA THR A 162 -2.66 -1.20 11.33
C THR A 162 -3.67 -0.63 12.34
N ILE A 163 -4.96 -0.68 12.04
CA ILE A 163 -6.02 -0.32 13.00
C ILE A 163 -6.01 -1.25 14.23
N ALA A 164 -5.85 -2.56 14.03
CA ALA A 164 -5.77 -3.51 15.14
C ALA A 164 -4.56 -3.25 16.07
N TYR A 165 -3.43 -2.87 15.49
CA TYR A 165 -2.26 -2.41 16.24
C TYR A 165 -2.60 -1.16 17.07
N LEU A 166 -3.19 -0.14 16.45
CA LEU A 166 -3.55 1.12 17.12
C LEU A 166 -4.61 0.94 18.22
N ASP A 167 -5.57 0.03 18.03
CA ASP A 167 -6.54 -0.33 19.07
C ASP A 167 -5.84 -0.86 20.32
N THR A 168 -4.79 -1.67 20.14
CA THR A 168 -3.98 -2.22 21.24
C THR A 168 -3.18 -1.12 21.93
N VAL A 169 -2.52 -0.24 21.16
CA VAL A 169 -1.70 0.86 21.71
C VAL A 169 -2.55 1.88 22.46
N ASN A 170 -3.69 2.27 21.89
CA ASN A 170 -4.52 3.36 22.41
C ASN A 170 -5.66 2.89 23.32
N SER A 171 -5.82 1.57 23.52
CA SER A 171 -6.98 0.99 24.22
C SER A 171 -8.31 1.45 23.61
N THR A 172 -8.42 1.37 22.28
CA THR A 172 -9.63 1.73 21.50
C THR A 172 -10.23 0.49 20.82
N SER A 173 -11.28 0.67 20.00
CA SER A 173 -11.99 -0.43 19.35
C SER A 173 -12.45 -0.08 17.92
N HIS A 174 -11.60 0.61 17.16
CA HIS A 174 -11.85 0.96 15.77
C HIS A 174 -11.87 -0.26 14.84
N LEU A 175 -11.23 -1.37 15.19
CA LEU A 175 -11.28 -2.61 14.41
C LEU A 175 -12.70 -3.17 14.36
N SER A 176 -13.42 -3.14 15.49
CA SER A 176 -14.71 -3.82 15.64
C SER A 176 -15.76 -3.39 14.63
N ARG A 177 -15.79 -2.10 14.26
CA ARG A 177 -16.72 -1.55 13.25
C ARG A 177 -16.45 -2.04 11.82
N HIS A 178 -15.24 -2.52 11.55
CA HIS A 178 -14.80 -2.95 10.21
C HIS A 178 -14.96 -4.45 9.98
N LEU A 179 -14.98 -5.27 11.03
CA LEU A 179 -14.95 -6.74 10.93
C LEU A 179 -16.10 -7.32 10.08
N ASN A 180 -17.31 -6.75 10.19
CA ASN A 180 -18.44 -7.22 9.38
C ASN A 180 -18.20 -6.97 7.88
N GLN A 181 -17.68 -5.79 7.51
CA GLN A 181 -17.38 -5.47 6.12
C GLN A 181 -16.19 -6.27 5.60
N TRP A 182 -15.17 -6.48 6.43
CA TRP A 182 -14.04 -7.35 6.14
C TRP A 182 -14.48 -8.78 5.80
N ASN A 183 -15.30 -9.39 6.67
CA ASN A 183 -15.80 -10.75 6.44
C ASN A 183 -16.65 -10.83 5.17
N ALA A 184 -17.57 -9.88 4.96
CA ALA A 184 -18.38 -9.83 3.75
C ALA A 184 -17.53 -9.67 2.47
N MET A 185 -16.44 -8.89 2.55
CA MET A 185 -15.50 -8.73 1.45
C MET A 185 -14.75 -10.03 1.15
N LEU A 186 -14.27 -10.74 2.19
CA LEU A 186 -13.58 -12.02 2.03
C LEU A 186 -14.49 -13.08 1.39
N GLU A 187 -15.73 -13.18 1.85
CA GLU A 187 -16.75 -14.07 1.26
C GLU A 187 -16.96 -13.75 -0.23
N SER A 188 -17.15 -12.46 -0.54
CA SER A 188 -17.33 -11.98 -1.93
C SER A 188 -16.12 -12.29 -2.80
N ARG A 189 -14.89 -12.09 -2.29
CA ARG A 189 -13.65 -12.45 -3.00
C ARG A 189 -13.52 -13.95 -3.22
N GLY A 190 -13.94 -14.77 -2.26
CA GLY A 190 -14.02 -16.22 -2.39
C GLY A 190 -14.97 -16.65 -3.50
N GLU A 191 -16.16 -16.05 -3.56
CA GLU A 191 -17.12 -16.31 -4.63
C GLU A 191 -16.62 -15.87 -6.01
N LEU A 192 -16.04 -14.67 -6.12
CA LEU A 192 -15.44 -14.16 -7.35
C LEU A 192 -14.33 -15.10 -7.86
N SER A 193 -13.47 -15.57 -6.95
CA SER A 193 -12.41 -16.52 -7.26
C SER A 193 -12.98 -17.85 -7.76
N ARG A 194 -14.03 -18.36 -7.11
CA ARG A 194 -14.73 -19.59 -7.52
C ARG A 194 -15.32 -19.48 -8.92
N ILE A 195 -16.00 -18.37 -9.23
CA ILE A 195 -16.58 -18.13 -10.57
C ILE A 195 -15.49 -18.11 -11.64
N ARG A 196 -14.39 -17.37 -11.40
CA ARG A 196 -13.25 -17.31 -12.31
C ARG A 196 -12.64 -18.69 -12.55
N ASN A 197 -12.47 -19.47 -11.49
CA ASN A 197 -11.92 -20.82 -11.56
C ASN A 197 -12.80 -21.76 -12.39
N ILE A 198 -14.12 -21.65 -12.29
CA ILE A 198 -15.07 -22.41 -13.13
C ILE A 198 -14.93 -22.01 -14.59
N GLN A 199 -14.82 -20.70 -14.89
CA GLN A 199 -14.63 -20.21 -16.25
C GLN A 199 -13.32 -20.72 -16.87
N VAL A 200 -12.21 -20.66 -16.11
CA VAL A 200 -10.91 -21.19 -16.55
C VAL A 200 -10.98 -22.70 -16.77
N ALA A 201 -11.64 -23.45 -15.88
CA ALA A 201 -11.84 -24.88 -16.06
C ALA A 201 -12.64 -25.20 -17.33
N GLY A 202 -13.63 -24.40 -17.69
CA GLY A 202 -14.38 -24.54 -18.95
C GLY A 202 -13.48 -24.33 -20.18
N ILE A 203 -12.67 -23.27 -20.20
CA ILE A 203 -11.69 -23.02 -21.28
C ILE A 203 -10.69 -24.19 -21.38
N MET A 204 -10.20 -24.68 -20.24
CA MET A 204 -9.23 -25.77 -20.20
C MET A 204 -9.86 -27.12 -20.59
N GLU A 205 -11.15 -27.35 -20.33
CA GLU A 205 -11.86 -28.53 -20.84
C GLU A 205 -11.97 -28.50 -22.37
N GLU A 206 -12.23 -27.33 -22.96
CA GLU A 206 -12.29 -27.15 -24.42
C GLU A 206 -10.92 -27.35 -25.09
N GLN A 207 -9.84 -26.91 -24.44
CA GLN A 207 -8.49 -26.93 -25.01
C GLN A 207 -7.72 -28.23 -24.73
N GLU A 208 -7.86 -28.78 -23.53
CA GLU A 208 -7.00 -29.85 -23.00
C GLU A 208 -7.79 -31.07 -22.49
N GLY A 209 -9.13 -31.00 -22.54
CA GLY A 209 -10.02 -32.08 -22.16
C GLY A 209 -10.40 -32.11 -20.68
N LYS A 210 -11.53 -32.76 -20.42
CA LYS A 210 -12.24 -32.81 -19.13
C LYS A 210 -11.38 -33.25 -17.94
N GLY A 211 -10.39 -34.12 -18.16
CA GLY A 211 -9.51 -34.62 -17.11
C GLY A 211 -8.64 -33.53 -16.48
N HIS A 212 -8.19 -32.55 -17.27
CA HIS A 212 -7.36 -31.45 -16.77
C HIS A 212 -8.23 -30.45 -15.99
N ALA A 213 -9.42 -30.12 -16.50
CA ALA A 213 -10.40 -29.24 -15.83
C ALA A 213 -10.78 -29.75 -14.43
N GLN A 214 -11.06 -31.05 -14.31
CA GLN A 214 -11.40 -31.67 -13.02
C GLN A 214 -10.23 -31.66 -12.03
N LYS A 215 -8.99 -31.80 -12.50
CA LYS A 215 -7.79 -31.75 -11.66
C LYS A 215 -7.59 -30.36 -11.06
N LEU A 216 -7.76 -29.30 -11.87
CA LEU A 216 -7.69 -27.91 -11.41
C LEU A 216 -8.76 -27.60 -10.36
N LEU A 217 -10.03 -27.92 -10.65
CA LEU A 217 -11.12 -27.70 -9.69
C LEU A 217 -10.89 -28.43 -8.36
N LYS A 218 -10.32 -29.63 -8.39
CA LYS A 218 -10.00 -30.40 -7.19
C LYS A 218 -8.85 -29.79 -6.38
N SER A 219 -7.82 -29.23 -7.03
CA SER A 219 -6.71 -28.58 -6.31
C SER A 219 -7.12 -27.27 -5.62
N LEU A 220 -8.15 -26.60 -6.13
CA LEU A 220 -8.60 -25.31 -5.62
C LEU A 220 -9.46 -25.42 -4.35
N ASN A 221 -10.03 -26.59 -4.06
CA ASN A 221 -10.79 -26.86 -2.82
C ASN A 221 -9.93 -26.82 -1.54
N HIS A 222 -8.61 -26.64 -1.67
CA HIS A 222 -7.66 -26.63 -0.56
C HIS A 222 -7.01 -25.25 -0.30
N ILE A 223 -7.41 -24.18 -1.00
CA ILE A 223 -6.88 -22.85 -0.73
C ILE A 223 -7.55 -22.29 0.52
N ILE A 224 -6.82 -22.37 1.63
CA ILE A 224 -7.17 -21.71 2.88
C ILE A 224 -6.84 -20.23 2.69
N VAL A 225 -7.88 -19.37 2.65
CA VAL A 225 -7.70 -17.94 2.91
C VAL A 225 -7.39 -17.85 4.40
N ASN A 226 -6.12 -17.65 4.77
CA ASN A 226 -5.75 -17.49 6.18
C ASN A 226 -6.31 -16.14 6.66
N PRO A 227 -7.29 -16.09 7.57
CA PRO A 227 -7.99 -14.86 7.94
C PRO A 227 -7.41 -14.19 9.20
N GLU A 228 -6.29 -14.70 9.72
CA GLU A 228 -5.70 -14.19 10.96
C GLU A 228 -4.91 -12.91 10.70
N LEU A 229 -5.51 -11.77 11.10
CA LEU A 229 -4.82 -10.47 11.13
C LEU A 229 -3.60 -10.54 12.04
N ASN A 230 -2.47 -10.01 11.57
CA ASN A 230 -1.22 -10.03 12.28
C ASN A 230 -0.63 -8.62 12.47
N THR A 231 -0.65 -8.11 13.70
CA THR A 231 -0.13 -6.79 14.03
C THR A 231 1.39 -6.73 14.20
N LYS A 232 2.08 -7.89 14.19
CA LYS A 232 3.52 -7.97 14.48
C LYS A 232 4.36 -7.17 13.49
N ALA A 233 4.07 -7.30 12.19
CA ALA A 233 4.83 -6.61 11.16
C ALA A 233 4.69 -5.08 11.25
N VAL A 234 3.49 -4.60 11.60
CA VAL A 234 3.22 -3.17 11.85
C VAL A 234 4.01 -2.69 13.07
N ALA A 235 3.95 -3.44 14.17
CA ALA A 235 4.68 -3.11 15.39
C ALA A 235 6.20 -3.04 15.18
N GLU A 236 6.77 -4.02 14.47
CA GLU A 236 8.21 -4.06 14.15
C GLU A 236 8.65 -2.89 13.27
N GLN A 237 7.84 -2.51 12.27
CA GLN A 237 8.12 -1.36 11.41
C GLN A 237 8.06 -0.02 12.16
N ILE A 238 7.05 0.18 13.00
CA ILE A 238 6.91 1.40 13.81
C ILE A 238 8.05 1.50 14.83
N GLN A 239 8.38 0.39 15.49
CA GLN A 239 9.51 0.34 16.42
C GLN A 239 10.80 0.70 15.68
N PHE A 240 11.05 0.11 14.51
CA PHE A 240 12.27 0.38 13.76
C PHE A 240 12.34 1.83 13.26
N LEU A 241 11.24 2.40 12.77
CA LEU A 241 11.18 3.81 12.38
C LEU A 241 11.47 4.74 13.58
N THR A 242 10.97 4.39 14.78
CA THR A 242 11.26 5.12 16.02
C THR A 242 12.75 5.06 16.39
N GLU A 243 13.35 3.87 16.31
CA GLU A 243 14.78 3.66 16.56
C GLU A 243 15.64 4.45 15.56
N LEU A 244 15.28 4.41 14.26
CA LEU A 244 16.02 5.09 13.21
C LEU A 244 15.89 6.61 13.33
N LYS A 245 14.73 7.14 13.73
CA LYS A 245 14.53 8.58 13.92
C LYS A 245 15.53 9.20 14.89
N ALA A 246 15.97 8.46 15.91
CA ALA A 246 16.93 8.97 16.90
C ALA A 246 18.29 9.39 16.29
N PHE A 247 18.61 8.99 15.05
CA PHE A 247 19.81 9.43 14.33
C PHE A 247 19.61 10.71 13.50
N PHE A 248 18.37 11.17 13.36
CA PHE A 248 17.92 12.30 12.53
C PHE A 248 17.51 13.53 13.35
N ASP A 249 17.47 13.40 14.68
CA ASP A 249 17.33 14.48 15.65
C ASP A 249 18.71 15.08 16.00
#